data_AF-A0A1M6F0D1-F1
#
_entry.id   AF-A0A1M6F0D1-F1
#
_cell.length_a   1.000
_cell.length_b   1.000
_cell.length_c   1.000
_cell.angle_alpha   90.00
_cell.angle_beta   90.00
_cell.angle_gamma   90.00
#
_symmetry.space_group_name_H-M   'P 1'
#
loop_
_entity.id
_entity.type
_entity.pdbx_description
1 polymer ?
#
loop_
_entity_poly.entity_id
_entity_poly.type
_entity_poly.pdbx_seq_one_letter_code
_entity_poly.pdbx_strand_id
1 'polypeptide(L)' 'MLPDSMYDYRPEQPQSIEVDRCLQCGNGIFTGEEYYNFNGEVVCEECLDEYIRHFKKEGE' A
#
# COMPACT_ATOMS: atom_id res chain seq x y z
N MET A 1 -20.85 -45.89 2.46
CA MET A 1 -19.65 -45.16 2.91
C MET A 1 -19.35 -44.12 1.85
N LEU A 2 -19.62 -42.86 2.16
CA LEU A 2 -19.24 -41.73 1.29
C LEU A 2 -17.76 -41.40 1.57
N PRO A 3 -16.93 -41.15 0.55
CA PRO A 3 -15.53 -40.83 0.76
C PRO A 3 -15.39 -39.44 1.40
N ASP A 4 -14.66 -39.42 2.52
CA ASP A 4 -14.35 -38.27 3.38
C ASP A 4 -13.23 -37.39 2.76
N SER A 5 -13.34 -37.09 1.47
CA SER A 5 -12.28 -36.39 0.77
C SER A 5 -12.86 -35.61 -0.40
N MET A 6 -12.89 -34.29 -0.26
CA MET A 6 -11.96 -33.44 -0.99
C MET A 6 -12.39 -31.97 -0.96
N TYR A 7 -11.44 -31.14 -0.53
CA TYR A 7 -11.37 -29.68 -0.61
C TYR A 7 -12.16 -28.86 0.42
N ASP A 8 -11.52 -28.64 1.56
CA ASP A 8 -11.64 -27.40 2.33
C ASP A 8 -11.06 -26.25 1.47
N TYR A 9 -11.80 -25.85 0.43
CA TYR A 9 -11.44 -24.72 -0.42
C TYR A 9 -11.72 -23.45 0.38
N ARG A 10 -10.85 -23.16 1.36
CA ARG A 10 -10.84 -21.87 2.03
C ARG A 10 -10.16 -20.93 1.03
N PRO A 11 -10.90 -20.03 0.34
CA PRO A 11 -10.23 -19.02 -0.47
C PRO A 11 -9.32 -18.27 0.49
N GLU A 12 -8.02 -18.45 0.28
CA GLU A 12 -7.00 -17.67 0.95
C GLU A 12 -7.40 -16.23 0.71
N GLN A 13 -7.88 -15.55 1.76
CA GLN A 13 -8.24 -14.14 1.63
C GLN A 13 -7.02 -13.45 1.05
N PRO A 14 -7.17 -12.53 0.08
CA PRO A 14 -6.03 -11.87 -0.53
C PRO A 14 -5.22 -11.25 0.61
N GLN A 15 -4.10 -11.90 0.95
CA GLN A 15 -3.20 -11.36 1.95
C GLN A 15 -2.76 -10.04 1.35
N SER A 16 -3.06 -8.95 2.05
CA SER A 16 -2.64 -7.63 1.63
C SER A 16 -1.10 -7.65 1.59
N ILE A 17 -0.52 -7.72 0.39
CA ILE A 17 0.94 -7.79 0.23
C ILE A 17 1.46 -6.38 0.40
N GLU A 18 2.51 -6.19 1.19
CA GLU A 18 3.19 -4.90 1.26
C GLU A 18 3.86 -4.63 -0.10
N VAL A 19 3.38 -3.61 -0.81
CA VAL A 19 3.86 -3.21 -2.14
C VAL A 19 5.02 -2.23 -2.01
N ASP A 20 4.87 -1.24 -1.14
CA ASP A 20 5.86 -0.17 -0.96
C ASP A 20 5.75 0.44 0.45
N ARG A 21 6.55 1.45 0.77
CA ARG A 21 6.52 2.15 2.06
C ARG A 21 6.52 3.66 1.86
N CYS A 22 5.71 4.36 2.63
CA CYS A 22 5.73 5.82 2.65
C CYS A 22 7.10 6.32 3.11
N LEU A 23 7.74 7.16 2.31
CA LEU A 23 9.06 7.71 2.59
C LEU A 23 9.05 8.73 3.74
N GLN A 24 7.89 9.32 4.05
CA GLN A 24 7.75 10.27 5.16
C GLN A 24 7.48 9.62 6.52
N CYS A 25 6.45 8.78 6.62
CA CYS A 25 6.09 8.16 7.90
C CYS A 25 6.65 6.75 8.08
N GLY A 26 7.12 6.10 7.01
CA GLY A 26 7.60 4.72 7.04
C GLY A 26 6.50 3.65 7.05
N ASN A 27 5.21 4.04 6.94
CA ASN A 27 4.10 3.09 6.90
C ASN A 27 4.15 2.22 5.64
N GLY A 28 3.90 0.92 5.80
CA GLY A 28 3.74 0.00 4.69
C GLY A 28 2.46 0.30 3.92
N ILE A 29 2.56 0.26 2.59
CA ILE A 29 1.47 0.43 1.65
C ILE A 29 1.16 -0.96 1.11
N PHE A 30 -0.05 -1.43 1.36
CA PHE A 30 -0.48 -2.76 1.00
C PHE A 30 -1.27 -2.79 -0.31
N THR A 31 -1.37 -3.96 -0.93
CA THR A 31 -2.13 -4.14 -2.17
C THR A 31 -3.59 -3.74 -1.97
N GLY A 32 -4.06 -2.78 -2.77
CA GLY A 32 -5.42 -2.26 -2.70
C GLY A 32 -5.54 -0.95 -1.92
N GLU A 33 -4.47 -0.46 -1.31
CA GLU A 33 -4.43 0.86 -0.70
C GLU A 33 -4.06 1.95 -1.71
N GLU A 34 -4.56 3.16 -1.46
CA GLU A 34 -4.28 4.33 -2.26
C GLU A 34 -2.96 4.99 -1.83
N TYR A 35 -2.08 5.23 -2.79
CA TYR A 35 -0.79 5.86 -2.56
C TYR A 35 -0.38 6.74 -3.73
N TYR A 36 0.52 7.69 -3.45
CA TYR A 36 1.03 8.63 -4.44
C TYR A 36 2.52 8.38 -4.66
N ASN A 37 2.95 8.42 -5.92
CA ASN A 37 4.36 8.29 -6.29
C ASN A 37 4.83 9.59 -6.96
N PHE A 38 5.81 10.24 -6.35
CA PHE A 38 6.47 11.44 -6.86
C PHE A 38 7.89 11.10 -7.26
N ASN A 39 8.12 10.82 -8.54
CA ASN A 39 9.47 10.58 -9.08
C ASN A 39 10.26 9.46 -8.35
N GLY A 40 9.57 8.45 -7.85
CA GLY A 40 10.14 7.36 -7.05
C GLY A 40 9.96 7.51 -5.54
N GLU A 41 9.47 8.65 -5.07
CA GLU A 41 9.13 8.86 -3.66
C GLU A 41 7.66 8.49 -3.43
N VAL A 42 7.44 7.39 -2.72
CA VAL A 42 6.12 6.91 -2.37
C VAL A 42 5.63 7.59 -1.09
N VAL A 43 4.42 8.14 -1.12
CA VAL A 43 3.83 8.92 -0.03
C VAL A 43 2.37 8.49 0.17
N CYS A 44 1.98 8.24 1.41
CA CYS A 44 0.59 7.96 1.76
C CYS A 44 -0.27 9.23 1.69
N GLU A 45 -1.59 9.07 1.61
CA GLU A 45 -2.55 10.20 1.59
C GLU A 45 -2.33 11.17 2.77
N GLU A 46 -2.02 10.64 3.95
CA GLU A 46 -1.85 11.45 5.16
C GLU A 46 -0.64 12.38 5.07
N CYS A 47 0.47 11.88 4.52
CA CYS A 47 1.70 12.65 4.35
C CYS A 47 1.71 13.49 3.07
N LEU A 48 0.81 13.22 2.13
CA LEU A 48 0.72 13.88 0.83
C LEU A 48 0.59 15.41 0.95
N ASP A 49 -0.30 15.89 1.81
CA ASP A 49 -0.58 17.32 1.97
C ASP A 49 0.66 18.07 2.49
N GLU A 50 1.34 17.53 3.50
CA GLU A 50 2.61 18.09 3.98
C GLU A 50 3.68 18.03 2.89
N TYR A 51 3.82 16.87 2.23
CA TYR A 51 4.80 16.67 1.16
C TYR A 51 4.65 17.71 0.04
N ILE A 52 3.44 17.93 -0.47
CA ILE A 52 3.17 18.92 -1.52
C ILE A 52 3.47 20.35 -1.06
N ARG A 53 3.15 20.68 0.21
CA ARG A 53 3.46 22.00 0.78
C ARG A 53 4.96 22.26 0.85
N HIS A 54 5.76 21.24 1.12
CA HIS A 54 7.21 21.33 1.15
C HIS A 54 7.82 21.40 -0.26
N PHE A 55 7.34 20.58 -1.21
CA PHE A 55 7.84 20.54 -2.58
C PHE A 55 7.63 21.84 -3.37
N LYS A 56 6.58 22.61 -3.06
CA LYS A 56 6.33 23.90 -3.74
C LYS A 56 7.37 24.99 -3.46
N LYS A 57 8.30 24.80 -2.51
CA LYS A 57 9.28 25.83 -2.14
C LYS A 57 10.57 25.85 -2.96
N GLU A 58 10.85 24.82 -3.76
CA GLU A 58 12.10 24.75 -4.54
C GLU A 58 11.93 25.22 -6.00
N GLY A 59 10.83 25.91 -6.30
CA GLY A 59 10.49 26.40 -7.64
C GLY A 59 10.50 27.92 -7.80
N GLU A 60 11.19 28.66 -6.93
CA GLU A 60 11.38 30.13 -7.03
C GLU A 60 12.83 30.51 -7.36
#